data_AF-A0A434AWS4-F1
#
_entry.id   AF-A0A434AWS4-F1
#
_cell.length_a   1.000
_cell.length_b   1.000
_cell.length_c   1.000
_cell.angle_alpha   90.00
_cell.angle_beta   90.00
_cell.angle_gamma   90.00
#
_symmetry.space_group_name_H-M   'P 1'
#
loop_
_entity.id
_entity.type
_entity.pdbx_description
1 polymer ?
#
loop_
_entity_poly.entity_id
_entity_poly.type
_entity_poly.pdbx_seq_one_letter_code
_entity_poly.pdbx_strand_id
1 'polypeptide(L)'
;MQKFTTPDSTWSSFKNTQTHEEFIQNYVIKGRFHSLVPDDIVKDYEVVEYILASSYFHYPMFDEALRKLLGMFEMALKLKYKEVTDQEWKDFKGKDERGRKISPNLNNLIDWLCNGKYVTHDKEAYHSIRKIRNYFMHPETSNQGTILFRRKLLDLHNCFNEIFLPKEILEERKSKLEFYQPKVAKLNNVTVHLFRNGKTIHYKLVQAIAYLEGRLMLLFLSFCSEIKFTETGMECPDSLILSIEGFNISNNILSGTDTETREEVFIMPSKKNTTELEVHKTIEFHKNPLSTMHYAVLSKKLNEYFAWESYEANNKIAGRCLETSLNLT
;
A
#
# COMPACT_ATOMS: atom_id res chain seq x y z
N MET A 1 17.83 -19.60 28.44
CA MET A 1 17.05 -18.35 28.28
C MET A 1 17.54 -17.46 27.13
N GLN A 2 18.86 -17.33 26.90
CA GLN A 2 19.40 -16.46 25.83
C GLN A 2 18.84 -16.70 24.41
N LYS A 3 18.44 -17.94 24.07
CA LYS A 3 17.90 -18.29 22.74
C LYS A 3 16.66 -17.47 22.32
N PHE A 4 15.86 -16.96 23.26
CA PHE A 4 14.61 -16.23 22.97
C PHE A 4 14.73 -14.71 23.12
N THR A 5 15.91 -14.20 23.46
CA THR A 5 16.15 -12.77 23.72
C THR A 5 17.27 -12.21 22.86
N THR A 6 18.01 -13.06 22.15
CA THR A 6 19.04 -12.64 21.20
C THR A 6 18.39 -12.43 19.83
N PRO A 7 18.69 -11.31 19.14
CA PRO A 7 18.21 -11.08 17.78
C PRO A 7 18.58 -12.23 16.85
N ASP A 8 17.67 -12.61 15.96
CA ASP A 8 17.99 -13.61 14.94
C ASP A 8 19.08 -13.07 14.01
N SER A 9 20.14 -13.85 13.82
CA SER A 9 21.29 -13.46 12.99
C SER A 9 20.91 -13.10 11.56
N THR A 10 19.78 -13.60 11.03
CA THR A 10 19.28 -13.22 9.70
C THR A 10 19.02 -11.72 9.59
N TRP A 11 18.65 -11.04 10.69
CA TRP A 11 18.38 -9.60 10.67
C TRP A 11 19.63 -8.73 10.46
N SER A 12 20.82 -9.26 10.72
CA SER A 12 22.09 -8.51 10.53
C SER A 12 22.37 -8.12 9.08
N SER A 13 21.74 -8.80 8.11
CA SER A 13 21.88 -8.51 6.68
C SER A 13 20.97 -7.38 6.19
N PHE A 14 20.09 -6.88 7.06
CA PHE A 14 19.16 -5.80 6.73
C PHE A 14 19.59 -4.50 7.42
N LYS A 15 19.26 -3.37 6.78
CA LYS A 15 19.51 -2.05 7.37
C LYS A 15 18.41 -1.72 8.38
N ASN A 16 18.75 -0.95 9.41
CA ASN A 16 17.82 -0.44 10.43
C ASN A 16 17.08 -1.57 11.19
N THR A 17 17.83 -2.59 11.58
CA THR A 17 17.36 -3.75 12.37
C THR A 17 18.28 -4.01 13.56
N GLN A 18 19.10 -3.03 13.97
CA GLN A 18 20.17 -3.29 14.95
C GLN A 18 19.64 -3.31 16.37
N THR A 19 18.49 -2.68 16.58
CA THR A 19 17.70 -2.74 17.80
C THR A 19 16.31 -3.30 17.50
N HIS A 20 15.65 -3.81 18.55
CA HIS A 20 14.26 -4.26 18.45
C HIS A 20 13.32 -3.11 18.09
N GLU A 21 13.59 -1.91 18.59
CA GLU A 21 12.83 -0.70 18.32
C GLU A 21 12.95 -0.28 16.85
N GLU A 22 14.18 -0.26 16.31
CA GLU A 22 14.40 -0.02 14.88
C GLU A 22 13.69 -1.07 14.03
N PHE A 23 13.78 -2.34 14.43
CA PHE A 23 13.08 -3.42 13.75
C PHE A 23 11.57 -3.21 13.74
N ILE A 24 10.95 -2.93 14.89
CA ILE A 24 9.51 -2.67 15.00
C ILE A 24 9.11 -1.52 14.06
N GLN A 25 9.82 -0.40 14.12
CA GLN A 25 9.52 0.76 13.29
C GLN A 25 9.63 0.46 11.79
N ASN A 26 10.54 -0.44 11.41
CA ASN A 26 10.82 -0.69 10.00
C ASN A 26 10.07 -1.88 9.39
N TYR A 27 9.73 -2.88 10.19
CA TYR A 27 9.28 -4.18 9.69
C TYR A 27 7.93 -4.63 10.23
N VAL A 28 7.49 -4.11 11.39
CA VAL A 28 6.15 -4.40 11.91
C VAL A 28 5.16 -3.45 11.26
N ILE A 29 4.22 -4.00 10.49
CA ILE A 29 3.14 -3.22 9.89
C ILE A 29 2.07 -3.05 10.96
N LYS A 30 1.81 -1.80 11.33
CA LYS A 30 0.75 -1.46 12.28
C LYS A 30 -0.62 -1.54 11.62
N GLY A 31 -1.56 -2.21 12.30
CA GLY A 31 -2.95 -2.36 11.94
C GLY A 31 -3.67 -1.03 12.06
N ARG A 32 -3.77 -0.32 10.93
CA ARG A 32 -4.50 0.94 10.82
C ARG A 32 -5.76 0.68 10.03
N PHE A 33 -6.85 0.41 10.74
CA PHE A 33 -8.14 0.04 10.17
C PHE A 33 -9.19 1.11 10.36
N HIS A 34 -9.91 1.45 9.30
CA HIS A 34 -11.06 2.32 9.46
C HIS A 34 -12.22 1.60 10.17
N SER A 35 -13.15 2.36 10.75
CA SER A 35 -14.20 1.82 11.60
C SER A 35 -15.21 0.89 10.91
N LEU A 36 -15.24 0.85 9.57
CA LEU A 36 -16.05 -0.13 8.83
C LEU A 36 -15.40 -1.53 8.74
N VAL A 37 -14.11 -1.67 9.08
CA VAL A 37 -13.48 -3.00 9.14
C VAL A 37 -14.02 -3.72 10.38
N PRO A 38 -14.51 -4.97 10.27
CA PRO A 38 -15.04 -5.70 11.42
C PRO A 38 -14.02 -5.89 12.54
N ASP A 39 -14.47 -5.76 13.79
CA ASP A 39 -13.67 -5.98 15.00
C ASP A 39 -12.91 -7.31 14.99
N ASP A 40 -13.52 -8.36 14.44
CA ASP A 40 -12.88 -9.67 14.32
C ASP A 40 -11.59 -9.61 13.51
N ILE A 41 -11.55 -8.82 12.43
CA ILE A 41 -10.35 -8.61 11.61
C ILE A 41 -9.33 -7.77 12.38
N VAL A 42 -9.77 -6.71 13.06
CA VAL A 42 -8.91 -5.81 13.83
C VAL A 42 -8.18 -6.58 14.95
N LYS A 43 -8.93 -7.32 15.76
CA LYS A 43 -8.40 -8.13 16.87
C LYS A 43 -7.47 -9.23 16.38
N ASP A 44 -7.81 -9.90 15.29
CA ASP A 44 -6.92 -10.92 14.72
C ASP A 44 -5.62 -10.31 14.17
N TYR A 45 -5.66 -9.06 13.69
CA TYR A 45 -4.47 -8.36 13.21
C TYR A 45 -3.52 -7.98 14.34
N GLU A 46 -4.02 -7.65 15.54
CA GLU A 46 -3.17 -7.38 16.70
C GLU A 46 -2.24 -8.56 16.98
N VAL A 47 -2.76 -9.79 16.88
CA VAL A 47 -1.95 -11.00 17.00
C VAL A 47 -0.88 -11.08 15.90
N VAL A 48 -1.20 -10.67 14.67
CA VAL A 48 -0.20 -10.58 13.58
C VAL A 48 0.91 -9.60 13.95
N GLU A 49 0.59 -8.44 14.53
CA GLU A 49 1.62 -7.50 14.98
C GLU A 49 2.55 -8.11 16.03
N TYR A 50 2.00 -8.84 17.00
CA TYR A 50 2.80 -9.53 18.01
C TYR A 50 3.71 -10.60 17.40
N ILE A 51 3.21 -11.37 16.43
CA ILE A 51 4.01 -12.37 15.71
C ILE A 51 5.12 -11.68 14.90
N LEU A 52 4.81 -10.59 14.19
CA LEU A 52 5.79 -9.80 13.44
C LEU A 52 6.87 -9.22 14.35
N ALA A 53 6.49 -8.61 15.49
CA ALA A 53 7.45 -8.08 16.46
C ALA A 53 8.35 -9.21 17.01
N SER A 54 7.76 -10.35 17.34
CA SER A 54 8.50 -11.52 17.83
C SER A 54 9.46 -12.11 16.78
N SER A 55 9.23 -11.86 15.49
CA SER A 55 10.11 -12.34 14.43
C SER A 55 11.51 -11.73 14.47
N TYR A 56 11.71 -10.64 15.21
CA TYR A 56 13.03 -10.11 15.52
C TYR A 56 13.94 -11.14 16.22
N PHE A 57 13.39 -11.94 17.13
CA PHE A 57 14.13 -12.95 17.88
C PHE A 57 14.11 -14.32 17.21
N HIS A 58 13.19 -14.56 16.28
CA HIS A 58 13.09 -15.81 15.54
C HIS A 58 12.49 -15.56 14.15
N TYR A 59 13.35 -15.48 13.13
CA TYR A 59 12.98 -15.08 11.78
C TYR A 59 11.79 -15.86 11.17
N PRO A 60 11.66 -17.20 11.37
CA PRO A 60 10.51 -17.96 10.89
C PRO A 60 9.13 -17.48 11.37
N MET A 61 9.04 -16.73 12.48
CA MET A 61 7.77 -16.13 12.91
C MET A 61 7.22 -15.15 11.87
N PHE A 62 8.07 -14.55 11.04
CA PHE A 62 7.61 -13.69 9.94
C PHE A 62 6.72 -14.44 8.94
N ASP A 63 7.04 -15.72 8.68
CA ASP A 63 6.21 -16.59 7.84
C ASP A 63 4.90 -16.97 8.51
N GLU A 64 4.91 -17.18 9.83
CA GLU A 64 3.69 -17.45 10.59
C GLU A 64 2.75 -16.23 10.57
N ALA A 65 3.28 -15.02 10.67
CA ALA A 65 2.50 -13.79 10.52
C ALA A 65 1.87 -13.70 9.13
N LEU A 66 2.63 -14.00 8.07
CA LEU A 66 2.11 -14.03 6.71
C LEU A 66 1.02 -15.09 6.54
N ARG A 67 1.22 -16.30 7.07
CA ARG A 67 0.21 -17.38 7.04
C ARG A 67 -1.08 -16.97 7.74
N LYS A 68 -0.98 -16.33 8.91
CA LYS A 68 -2.17 -15.81 9.60
C LYS A 68 -2.89 -14.76 8.77
N LEU A 69 -2.18 -13.80 8.17
CA LEU A 69 -2.80 -12.81 7.29
C LEU A 69 -3.47 -13.41 6.06
N LEU A 70 -2.88 -14.44 5.46
CA LEU A 70 -3.48 -15.15 4.32
C LEU A 70 -4.77 -15.89 4.72
N GLY A 71 -4.84 -16.38 5.96
CA GLY A 71 -6.08 -16.90 6.55
C GLY A 71 -7.12 -15.80 6.79
N MET A 72 -6.70 -14.69 7.38
CA MET A 72 -7.55 -13.51 7.62
C MET A 72 -8.12 -12.94 6.33
N PHE A 73 -7.38 -12.98 5.22
CA PHE A 73 -7.89 -12.57 3.91
C PHE A 73 -9.09 -13.39 3.46
N GLU A 74 -9.03 -14.72 3.57
CA GLU A 74 -10.19 -15.55 3.25
C GLU A 74 -11.37 -15.25 4.20
N MET A 75 -11.08 -15.00 5.49
CA MET A 75 -12.10 -14.59 6.46
C MET A 75 -12.75 -13.26 6.09
N ALA A 76 -11.96 -12.23 5.76
CA ALA A 76 -12.45 -10.91 5.35
C ALA A 76 -13.39 -10.99 4.15
N LEU A 77 -13.02 -11.78 3.13
CA LEU A 77 -13.86 -11.99 1.96
C LEU A 77 -15.20 -12.67 2.31
N LYS A 78 -15.18 -13.65 3.22
CA LYS A 78 -16.41 -14.33 3.68
C LYS A 78 -17.30 -13.38 4.49
N LEU A 79 -16.70 -12.56 5.35
CA LEU A 79 -17.42 -11.53 6.10
C LEU A 79 -18.07 -10.53 5.16
N LYS A 80 -17.36 -10.04 4.14
CA LYS A 80 -17.95 -9.14 3.13
C LYS A 80 -19.07 -9.80 2.33
N TYR A 81 -18.92 -11.06 1.97
CA TYR A 81 -20.00 -11.82 1.32
C TYR A 81 -21.25 -11.88 2.20
N LYS A 82 -21.08 -12.18 3.49
CA LYS A 82 -22.17 -12.23 4.46
C LYS A 82 -22.83 -10.86 4.65
N GLU A 83 -22.04 -9.80 4.78
CA GLU A 83 -22.52 -8.42 4.89
C GLU A 83 -23.43 -8.03 3.71
N VAL A 84 -23.04 -8.40 2.49
CA VAL A 84 -23.75 -8.01 1.26
C VAL A 84 -24.96 -8.89 0.96
N THR A 85 -24.90 -10.18 1.29
CA THR A 85 -25.92 -11.17 0.86
C THR A 85 -26.79 -11.72 1.98
N ASP A 86 -26.44 -11.43 3.24
CA ASP A 86 -27.01 -12.04 4.44
C ASP A 86 -26.90 -13.58 4.46
N GLN A 87 -25.92 -14.13 3.74
CA GLN A 87 -25.69 -15.57 3.62
C GLN A 87 -24.26 -15.94 3.97
N GLU A 88 -24.07 -17.13 4.53
CA GLU A 88 -22.74 -17.71 4.71
C GLU A 88 -22.19 -18.18 3.36
N TRP A 89 -20.91 -17.96 3.09
CA TRP A 89 -20.29 -18.36 1.80
C TRP A 89 -20.40 -19.86 1.51
N LYS A 90 -20.40 -20.70 2.56
CA LYS A 90 -20.59 -22.16 2.44
C LYS A 90 -21.93 -22.54 1.79
N ASP A 91 -22.92 -21.65 1.86
CA ASP A 91 -24.28 -21.86 1.34
C ASP A 91 -24.47 -21.27 -0.06
N PHE A 92 -23.40 -20.81 -0.71
CA PHE A 92 -23.43 -20.23 -2.07
C PHE A 92 -24.07 -21.18 -3.09
N LYS A 93 -25.05 -20.67 -3.85
CA LYS A 93 -25.82 -21.41 -4.87
C LYS A 93 -25.58 -20.91 -6.29
N GLY A 94 -24.36 -20.54 -6.64
CA GLY A 94 -24.01 -20.11 -7.99
C GLY A 94 -24.15 -21.21 -9.04
N LYS A 95 -24.45 -20.82 -10.28
CA LYS A 95 -24.41 -21.67 -11.47
C LYS A 95 -23.50 -21.05 -12.53
N ASP A 96 -22.81 -21.88 -13.30
CA ASP A 96 -22.05 -21.41 -14.46
C ASP A 96 -22.96 -21.14 -15.67
N GLU A 97 -22.37 -20.68 -16.78
CA GLU A 97 -23.09 -20.39 -18.04
C GLU A 97 -23.86 -21.60 -18.59
N ARG A 98 -23.49 -22.82 -18.19
CA ARG A 98 -24.14 -24.08 -18.60
C ARG A 98 -25.14 -24.58 -17.56
N GLY A 99 -25.44 -23.77 -16.53
CA GLY A 99 -26.36 -24.10 -15.46
C GLY A 99 -25.81 -25.09 -14.42
N ARG A 100 -24.51 -25.41 -14.46
CA ARG A 100 -23.89 -26.37 -13.51
C ARG A 100 -23.60 -25.67 -12.18
N LYS A 101 -23.84 -26.38 -11.07
CA LYS A 101 -23.60 -25.86 -9.72
C LYS A 101 -22.11 -25.54 -9.52
N ILE A 102 -21.82 -24.33 -9.05
CA ILE A 102 -20.49 -23.88 -8.70
C ILE A 102 -20.23 -24.19 -7.22
N SER A 103 -19.09 -24.82 -6.91
CA SER A 103 -18.69 -25.09 -5.53
C SER A 103 -18.17 -23.82 -4.83
N PRO A 104 -18.50 -23.59 -3.55
CA PRO A 104 -17.92 -22.49 -2.78
C PRO A 104 -16.42 -22.73 -2.57
N ASN A 105 -15.58 -21.89 -3.17
CA ASN A 105 -14.14 -21.91 -2.96
C ASN A 105 -13.58 -20.48 -3.04
N LEU A 106 -12.33 -20.29 -2.59
CA LEU A 106 -11.71 -18.96 -2.54
C LEU A 106 -11.58 -18.32 -3.93
N ASN A 107 -11.36 -19.10 -4.99
CA ASN A 107 -11.30 -18.58 -6.35
C ASN A 107 -12.64 -17.94 -6.76
N ASN A 108 -13.75 -18.63 -6.52
CA ASN A 108 -15.09 -18.16 -6.85
C ASN A 108 -15.52 -16.99 -5.95
N LEU A 109 -15.04 -16.94 -4.71
CA LEU A 109 -15.29 -15.82 -3.79
C LEU A 109 -14.59 -14.54 -4.26
N ILE A 110 -13.32 -14.64 -4.68
CA ILE A 110 -12.59 -13.52 -5.29
C ILE A 110 -13.32 -13.04 -6.56
N ASP A 111 -13.71 -13.97 -7.42
CA ASP A 111 -14.42 -13.65 -8.66
C ASP A 111 -15.76 -12.95 -8.39
N TRP A 112 -16.52 -13.42 -7.41
CA TRP A 112 -17.76 -12.78 -6.96
C TRP A 112 -17.51 -11.34 -6.47
N LEU A 113 -16.49 -11.15 -5.62
CA LEU A 113 -16.14 -9.84 -5.06
C LEU A 113 -15.77 -8.82 -6.14
N CYS A 114 -14.86 -9.22 -7.05
CA CYS A 114 -14.38 -8.36 -8.12
C CYS A 114 -15.49 -8.05 -9.14
N ASN A 115 -16.30 -9.04 -9.52
CA ASN A 115 -17.41 -8.85 -10.46
C ASN A 115 -18.52 -7.95 -9.87
N GLY A 116 -18.74 -8.02 -8.55
CA GLY A 116 -19.67 -7.15 -7.84
C GLY A 116 -19.22 -5.68 -7.72
N LYS A 117 -17.96 -5.39 -8.10
CA LYS A 117 -17.28 -4.10 -7.91
C LYS A 117 -17.20 -3.69 -6.42
N TYR A 118 -17.02 -4.66 -5.53
CA TYR A 118 -16.82 -4.41 -4.10
C TYR A 118 -15.37 -4.10 -3.74
N VAL A 119 -14.48 -4.02 -4.74
CA VAL A 119 -13.06 -3.67 -4.63
C VAL A 119 -12.61 -2.94 -5.89
N THR A 120 -11.54 -2.15 -5.78
CA THR A 120 -10.91 -1.40 -6.89
C THR A 120 -9.65 -2.06 -7.44
N HIS A 121 -8.92 -2.84 -6.64
CA HIS A 121 -7.75 -3.55 -7.16
C HIS A 121 -8.13 -4.53 -8.27
N ASP A 122 -7.16 -4.76 -9.16
CA ASP A 122 -7.27 -5.77 -10.20
C ASP A 122 -7.52 -7.16 -9.58
N LYS A 123 -8.44 -7.91 -10.19
CA LYS A 123 -8.73 -9.31 -9.90
C LYS A 123 -7.45 -10.15 -9.83
N GLU A 124 -6.46 -9.87 -10.68
CA GLU A 124 -5.16 -10.56 -10.64
C GLU A 124 -4.38 -10.32 -9.34
N ALA A 125 -4.53 -9.17 -8.70
CA ALA A 125 -3.89 -8.90 -7.41
C ALA A 125 -4.43 -9.82 -6.31
N TYR A 126 -5.75 -9.98 -6.23
CA TYR A 126 -6.41 -10.91 -5.30
C TYR A 126 -6.04 -12.37 -5.60
N HIS A 127 -6.00 -12.77 -6.89
CA HIS A 127 -5.54 -14.10 -7.26
C HIS A 127 -4.06 -14.34 -6.96
N SER A 128 -3.21 -13.31 -7.00
CA SER A 128 -1.81 -13.42 -6.57
C SER A 128 -1.69 -13.77 -5.09
N ILE A 129 -2.54 -13.16 -4.23
CA ILE A 129 -2.61 -13.47 -2.80
C ILE A 129 -3.05 -14.92 -2.59
N ARG A 130 -4.07 -15.38 -3.34
CA ARG A 130 -4.51 -16.79 -3.31
C ARG A 130 -3.38 -17.75 -3.70
N LYS A 131 -2.59 -17.43 -4.73
CA LYS A 131 -1.44 -18.26 -5.15
C LYS A 131 -0.40 -18.36 -4.03
N ILE A 132 -0.09 -17.24 -3.37
CA ILE A 132 0.80 -17.21 -2.21
C ILE A 132 0.24 -18.08 -1.08
N ARG A 133 -1.05 -17.94 -0.74
CA ARG A 133 -1.70 -18.81 0.25
C ARG A 133 -1.52 -20.29 -0.06
N ASN A 134 -1.81 -20.69 -1.30
CA ASN A 134 -1.69 -22.09 -1.69
C ASN A 134 -0.25 -22.61 -1.55
N TYR A 135 0.74 -21.78 -1.90
CA TYR A 135 2.15 -22.11 -1.70
C TYR A 135 2.49 -22.34 -0.23
N PHE A 136 1.98 -21.50 0.68
CA PHE A 136 2.20 -21.65 2.12
C PHE A 136 1.42 -22.81 2.76
N MET A 137 0.31 -23.25 2.17
CA MET A 137 -0.48 -24.39 2.65
C MET A 137 0.09 -25.75 2.19
N HIS A 138 0.94 -25.75 1.17
CA HIS A 138 1.58 -26.94 0.63
C HIS A 138 3.10 -26.74 0.55
N PRO A 139 3.79 -26.59 1.70
CA PRO A 139 5.23 -26.40 1.70
C PRO A 139 5.92 -27.70 1.23
N GLU A 140 6.55 -27.68 0.06
CA GLU A 140 7.40 -28.78 -0.42
C GLU A 140 8.78 -28.76 0.29
N THR A 141 9.18 -27.62 0.83
CA THR A 141 10.39 -27.41 1.63
C THR A 141 10.09 -26.54 2.85
N SER A 142 11.02 -26.46 3.81
CA SER A 142 10.93 -25.50 4.91
C SER A 142 10.98 -24.09 4.35
N ASN A 143 9.80 -23.53 4.03
CA ASN A 143 9.67 -22.19 3.48
C ASN A 143 10.19 -21.20 4.52
N GLN A 144 11.33 -20.57 4.23
CA GLN A 144 11.79 -19.35 4.88
C GLN A 144 11.37 -18.19 3.99
N GLY A 145 10.05 -17.96 3.94
CA GLY A 145 9.49 -16.86 3.19
C GLY A 145 10.14 -15.58 3.66
N THR A 146 10.91 -15.03 2.74
CA THR A 146 11.91 -14.04 3.10
C THR A 146 11.21 -12.70 3.36
N ILE A 147 11.90 -11.73 3.96
CA ILE A 147 11.52 -10.30 4.02
C ILE A 147 10.96 -9.73 2.71
N LEU A 148 11.24 -10.40 1.58
CA LEU A 148 10.65 -10.19 0.27
C LEU A 148 9.10 -10.14 0.30
N PHE A 149 8.48 -10.85 1.24
CA PHE A 149 7.02 -10.81 1.45
C PHE A 149 6.53 -9.67 2.33
N ARG A 150 7.39 -8.79 2.86
CA ARG A 150 6.95 -7.59 3.59
C ARG A 150 5.96 -6.77 2.78
N ARG A 151 6.20 -6.61 1.48
CA ARG A 151 5.26 -5.94 0.57
C ARG A 151 3.90 -6.63 0.55
N LYS A 152 3.87 -7.97 0.61
CA LYS A 152 2.64 -8.76 0.61
C LYS A 152 1.87 -8.67 1.92
N LEU A 153 2.54 -8.56 3.07
CA LEU A 153 1.88 -8.25 4.34
C LEU A 153 1.11 -6.93 4.26
N LEU A 154 1.74 -5.93 3.61
CA LEU A 154 1.18 -4.59 3.47
C LEU A 154 0.05 -4.53 2.43
N ASP A 155 0.23 -5.22 1.29
CA ASP A 155 -0.84 -5.41 0.29
C ASP A 155 -2.07 -6.07 0.96
N LEU A 156 -1.86 -7.09 1.80
CA LEU A 156 -2.92 -7.78 2.56
C LEU A 156 -3.64 -6.86 3.54
N HIS A 157 -2.89 -6.08 4.33
CA HIS A 157 -3.45 -5.06 5.22
C HIS A 157 -4.34 -4.08 4.47
N ASN A 158 -3.87 -3.59 3.32
CA ASN A 158 -4.63 -2.63 2.51
C ASN A 158 -5.86 -3.27 1.87
N CYS A 159 -5.80 -4.54 1.48
CA CYS A 159 -6.98 -5.29 1.04
C CYS A 159 -8.05 -5.33 2.13
N PHE A 160 -7.69 -5.51 3.41
CA PHE A 160 -8.70 -5.53 4.48
C PHE A 160 -9.46 -4.23 4.58
N ASN A 161 -8.77 -3.09 4.54
CA ASN A 161 -9.43 -1.79 4.49
C ASN A 161 -10.33 -1.70 3.24
N GLU A 162 -9.80 -1.99 2.06
CA GLU A 162 -10.57 -1.87 0.82
C GLU A 162 -11.86 -2.73 0.81
N ILE A 163 -11.77 -3.99 1.23
CA ILE A 163 -12.88 -4.95 1.20
C ILE A 163 -14.13 -4.41 1.92
N PHE A 164 -13.95 -3.63 2.99
CA PHE A 164 -15.04 -3.13 3.81
C PHE A 164 -15.43 -1.68 3.50
N LEU A 165 -14.90 -1.10 2.41
CA LEU A 165 -15.37 0.20 1.96
C LEU A 165 -16.75 0.11 1.26
N PRO A 166 -17.60 1.14 1.43
CA PRO A 166 -18.80 1.31 0.63
C PRO A 166 -18.47 1.38 -0.86
N LYS A 167 -19.36 0.79 -1.67
CA LYS A 167 -19.17 0.70 -3.13
C LYS A 167 -19.09 2.08 -3.77
N GLU A 168 -19.86 3.03 -3.28
CA GLU A 168 -19.94 4.41 -3.77
C GLU A 168 -18.57 5.10 -3.64
N ILE A 169 -17.88 4.88 -2.52
CA ILE A 169 -16.52 5.42 -2.29
C ILE A 169 -15.53 4.78 -3.25
N LEU A 170 -15.62 3.46 -3.47
CA LEU A 170 -14.74 2.75 -4.39
C LEU A 170 -14.93 3.23 -5.83
N GLU A 171 -16.17 3.41 -6.26
CA GLU A 171 -16.52 3.95 -7.58
C GLU A 171 -16.06 5.40 -7.75
N GLU A 172 -16.24 6.25 -6.74
CA GLU A 172 -15.72 7.62 -6.75
C GLU A 172 -14.19 7.64 -6.88
N ARG A 173 -13.48 6.90 -6.03
CA ARG A 173 -12.01 6.81 -6.06
C ARG A 173 -11.52 6.36 -7.43
N LYS A 174 -12.14 5.32 -7.99
CA LYS A 174 -11.81 4.81 -9.32
C LYS A 174 -12.02 5.87 -10.40
N SER A 175 -13.20 6.50 -10.43
CA SER A 175 -13.53 7.53 -11.42
C SER A 175 -12.57 8.72 -11.35
N LYS A 176 -12.26 9.19 -10.14
CA LYS A 176 -11.32 10.28 -9.91
C LYS A 176 -9.91 9.91 -10.32
N LEU A 177 -9.47 8.69 -9.98
CA LEU A 177 -8.16 8.19 -10.40
C LEU A 177 -8.06 8.12 -11.93
N GLU A 178 -9.05 7.53 -12.61
CA GLU A 178 -9.12 7.47 -14.08
C GLU A 178 -9.12 8.87 -14.72
N PHE A 179 -9.73 9.85 -14.07
CA PHE A 179 -9.73 11.25 -14.53
C PHE A 179 -8.38 11.97 -14.34
N TYR A 180 -7.73 11.79 -13.20
CA TYR A 180 -6.47 12.51 -12.87
C TYR A 180 -5.22 11.81 -13.38
N GLN A 181 -5.22 10.48 -13.46
CA GLN A 181 -4.08 9.68 -13.92
C GLN A 181 -3.50 10.14 -15.26
N PRO A 182 -4.28 10.34 -16.34
CA PRO A 182 -3.72 10.83 -17.60
C PRO A 182 -3.20 12.27 -17.52
N LYS A 183 -3.76 13.10 -16.63
CA LYS A 183 -3.31 14.50 -16.45
C LYS A 183 -1.97 14.54 -15.73
N VAL A 184 -1.82 13.76 -14.67
CA VAL A 184 -0.59 13.66 -13.91
C VAL A 184 0.47 12.83 -14.66
N ALA A 185 0.10 11.88 -15.51
CA ALA A 185 1.05 11.19 -16.39
C ALA A 185 1.76 12.14 -17.37
N LYS A 186 1.13 13.26 -17.75
CA LYS A 186 1.80 14.35 -18.49
C LYS A 186 2.86 15.07 -17.66
N LEU A 187 2.85 14.86 -16.35
CA LEU A 187 3.87 15.29 -15.41
C LEU A 187 4.98 14.23 -15.23
N ASN A 188 5.09 13.23 -16.11
CA ASN A 188 6.25 12.33 -16.12
C ASN A 188 7.52 13.06 -16.60
N ASN A 189 8.67 12.75 -15.97
CA ASN A 189 9.96 13.45 -16.18
C ASN A 189 9.97 14.94 -15.81
N VAL A 190 9.19 15.31 -14.80
CA VAL A 190 9.02 16.70 -14.38
C VAL A 190 9.85 17.01 -13.14
N THR A 191 10.51 18.17 -13.16
CA THR A 191 11.06 18.82 -11.96
C THR A 191 9.90 19.35 -11.12
N VAL A 192 9.74 18.82 -9.92
CA VAL A 192 8.83 19.42 -8.94
C VAL A 192 9.45 20.73 -8.47
N HIS A 193 8.67 21.80 -8.38
CA HIS A 193 9.10 23.04 -7.74
C HIS A 193 8.31 23.19 -6.44
N LEU A 194 8.77 22.51 -5.39
CA LEU A 194 8.22 22.75 -4.06
C LEU A 194 8.70 24.13 -3.65
N PHE A 195 7.79 25.07 -3.41
CA PHE A 195 8.14 26.35 -2.83
C PHE A 195 8.02 26.23 -1.31
N ARG A 196 8.99 25.55 -0.70
CA ARG A 196 9.06 25.36 0.76
C ARG A 196 10.11 26.29 1.33
N ASN A 197 9.71 27.30 2.11
CA ASN A 197 10.63 28.30 2.66
C ASN A 197 11.59 28.93 1.62
N GLY A 198 11.13 29.14 0.38
CA GLY A 198 11.94 29.70 -0.71
C GLY A 198 12.98 28.75 -1.34
N LYS A 199 13.02 27.47 -0.95
CA LYS A 199 13.90 26.45 -1.54
C LYS A 199 13.16 25.67 -2.62
N THR A 200 13.80 25.43 -3.76
CA THR A 200 13.31 24.55 -4.83
C THR A 200 13.93 23.15 -4.68
N ILE A 201 13.14 22.08 -4.74
CA ILE A 201 13.64 20.70 -4.64
C ILE A 201 13.28 19.91 -5.90
N HIS A 202 14.29 19.37 -6.58
CA HIS A 202 14.13 18.68 -7.85
C HIS A 202 13.83 17.18 -7.64
N TYR A 203 12.60 16.75 -7.97
CA TYR A 203 12.26 15.33 -8.12
C TYR A 203 12.09 14.98 -9.58
N LYS A 204 12.20 13.69 -9.93
CA LYS A 204 12.11 13.22 -11.31
C LYS A 204 11.36 11.88 -11.28
N LEU A 205 10.03 11.95 -11.39
CA LEU A 205 9.05 10.87 -11.56
C LEU A 205 7.96 10.88 -10.48
N VAL A 206 6.71 11.09 -10.92
CA VAL A 206 5.50 10.73 -10.17
C VAL A 206 5.20 9.27 -10.46
N GLN A 207 5.21 8.40 -9.45
CA GLN A 207 5.02 6.97 -9.68
C GLN A 207 3.64 6.45 -9.25
N ALA A 208 3.01 7.14 -8.30
CA ALA A 208 1.68 6.78 -7.83
C ALA A 208 0.85 8.04 -7.62
N ILE A 209 -0.42 7.93 -8.01
CA ILE A 209 -1.45 8.92 -7.80
C ILE A 209 -2.55 8.21 -7.04
N ALA A 210 -3.09 8.87 -6.05
CA ALA A 210 -4.36 8.47 -5.49
C ALA A 210 -5.21 9.70 -5.16
N TYR A 211 -6.49 9.44 -5.08
CA TYR A 211 -7.48 10.45 -4.72
C TYR A 211 -8.23 9.98 -3.49
N LEU A 212 -8.27 10.84 -2.47
CA LEU A 212 -8.95 10.56 -1.21
C LEU A 212 -9.54 11.85 -0.66
N GLU A 213 -10.86 11.92 -0.48
CA GLU A 213 -11.54 13.07 0.14
C GLU A 213 -11.20 14.45 -0.44
N GLY A 214 -11.07 14.57 -1.76
CA GLY A 214 -10.71 15.85 -2.39
C GLY A 214 -9.21 16.16 -2.35
N ARG A 215 -8.38 15.23 -1.84
CA ARG A 215 -6.93 15.32 -1.84
C ARG A 215 -6.35 14.51 -2.99
N LEU A 216 -5.33 15.06 -3.63
CA LEU A 216 -4.49 14.35 -4.59
C LEU A 216 -3.19 13.97 -3.89
N MET A 217 -2.93 12.67 -3.78
CA MET A 217 -1.71 12.15 -3.20
C MET A 217 -0.74 11.75 -4.30
N LEU A 218 0.49 12.24 -4.20
CA LEU A 218 1.54 12.05 -5.19
C LEU A 218 2.79 11.51 -4.53
N LEU A 219 3.28 10.38 -5.03
CA LEU A 219 4.62 9.91 -4.69
C LEU A 219 5.62 10.39 -5.73
N PHE A 220 6.63 11.09 -5.24
CA PHE A 220 7.84 11.43 -5.96
C PHE A 220 8.99 10.55 -5.52
N LEU A 221 9.60 9.89 -6.50
CA LEU A 221 10.88 9.24 -6.27
C LEU A 221 11.99 10.26 -6.40
N SER A 222 12.85 10.31 -5.39
CA SER A 222 14.09 11.05 -5.51
C SER A 222 14.92 10.40 -6.62
N PHE A 223 15.47 11.24 -7.50
CA PHE A 223 16.48 10.77 -8.42
C PHE A 223 17.83 10.79 -7.72
N CYS A 224 18.59 9.73 -7.98
CA CYS A 224 19.95 9.48 -7.55
C CYS A 224 21.01 10.53 -7.97
N SER A 225 20.64 11.72 -8.45
CA SER A 225 21.61 12.76 -8.83
C SER A 225 22.41 13.29 -7.63
N GLU A 226 21.92 13.04 -6.40
CA GLU A 226 22.68 13.26 -5.16
C GLU A 226 22.89 11.95 -4.39
N ILE A 227 23.21 10.85 -5.08
CA ILE A 227 23.78 9.70 -4.36
C ILE A 227 25.06 10.19 -3.67
N LYS A 228 25.05 10.23 -2.34
CA LYS A 228 26.28 10.32 -1.57
C LYS A 228 26.77 8.90 -1.31
N PHE A 229 27.91 8.57 -1.88
CA PHE A 229 28.63 7.38 -1.46
C PHE A 229 29.35 7.73 -0.15
N THR A 230 28.84 7.18 0.94
CA THR A 230 29.49 7.25 2.26
C THR A 230 30.31 5.99 2.49
N GLU A 231 31.19 6.00 3.49
CA GLU A 231 31.92 4.80 3.92
C GLU A 231 30.97 3.65 4.32
N THR A 232 29.76 3.98 4.75
CA THR A 232 28.70 3.03 5.13
C THR A 232 27.77 2.63 3.97
N GLY A 233 28.04 3.14 2.77
CA GLY A 233 27.33 2.80 1.54
C GLY A 233 26.57 3.96 0.90
N MET A 234 25.61 3.62 0.06
CA MET A 234 24.84 4.56 -0.75
C MET A 234 23.75 5.26 0.07
N GLU A 235 23.81 6.59 0.19
CA GLU A 235 22.71 7.44 0.65
C GLU A 235 21.93 7.95 -0.55
N CYS A 236 20.63 7.69 -0.60
CA CYS A 236 19.72 8.30 -1.56
C CYS A 236 18.77 9.24 -0.82
N PRO A 237 18.39 10.38 -1.40
CA PRO A 237 17.41 11.25 -0.77
C PRO A 237 16.08 10.51 -0.63
N ASP A 238 15.38 10.79 0.46
CA ASP A 238 14.08 10.20 0.73
C ASP A 238 13.08 10.52 -0.39
N SER A 239 12.21 9.56 -0.68
CA SER A 239 11.01 9.87 -1.46
C SER A 239 10.15 10.88 -0.73
N LEU A 240 9.53 11.73 -1.54
CA LEU A 240 8.54 12.67 -1.08
C LEU A 240 7.15 12.14 -1.40
N ILE A 241 6.30 12.14 -0.39
CA ILE A 241 4.86 11.98 -0.55
C ILE A 241 4.25 13.35 -0.31
N LEU A 242 3.46 13.82 -1.27
CA LEU A 242 2.69 15.05 -1.12
C LEU A 242 1.22 14.70 -1.12
N SER A 243 0.48 15.22 -0.14
CA SER A 243 -0.98 15.18 -0.12
C SER A 243 -1.48 16.60 -0.30
N ILE A 244 -2.09 16.85 -1.47
CA ILE A 244 -2.42 18.20 -1.93
C ILE A 244 -3.94 18.39 -1.88
N GLU A 245 -4.40 19.39 -1.14
CA GLU A 245 -5.79 19.84 -1.10
C GLU A 245 -6.01 21.07 -2.00
N GLY A 246 -7.27 21.33 -2.37
CA GLY A 246 -7.64 22.51 -3.18
C GLY A 246 -6.95 22.55 -4.55
N PHE A 247 -6.56 21.39 -5.08
CA PHE A 247 -5.64 21.33 -6.20
C PHE A 247 -6.29 21.68 -7.54
N ASN A 248 -5.50 22.26 -8.45
CA ASN A 248 -5.89 22.58 -9.81
C ASN A 248 -4.83 22.09 -10.79
N ILE A 249 -5.26 21.54 -11.94
CA ILE A 249 -4.38 21.13 -13.02
C ILE A 249 -4.73 21.93 -14.27
N SER A 250 -3.90 22.92 -14.60
CA SER A 250 -4.06 23.76 -15.80
C SER A 250 -2.71 23.97 -16.48
N ASN A 251 -2.68 23.94 -17.82
CA ASN A 251 -1.44 24.15 -18.60
C ASN A 251 -0.24 23.28 -18.16
N ASN A 252 -0.49 22.02 -17.81
CA ASN A 252 0.50 21.09 -17.23
C ASN A 252 1.12 21.56 -15.90
N ILE A 253 0.49 22.48 -15.19
CA ILE A 253 0.87 22.86 -13.84
C ILE A 253 -0.18 22.28 -12.90
N LEU A 254 0.27 21.46 -11.95
CA LEU A 254 -0.53 21.08 -10.79
C LEU A 254 -0.16 22.03 -9.65
N SER A 255 -1.15 22.75 -9.14
CA SER A 255 -1.01 23.60 -7.96
C SER A 255 -1.95 23.15 -6.85
N GLY A 256 -1.67 23.49 -5.60
CA GLY A 256 -2.57 23.29 -4.46
C GLY A 256 -1.85 23.52 -3.14
N THR A 257 -2.43 23.08 -2.04
CA THR A 257 -1.85 23.24 -0.69
C THR A 257 -1.45 21.89 -0.13
N ASP A 258 -0.21 21.77 0.35
CA ASP A 258 0.22 20.56 1.07
C ASP A 258 -0.51 20.47 2.41
N THR A 259 -1.16 19.35 2.67
CA THR A 259 -1.97 19.12 3.87
C THR A 259 -1.14 19.02 5.15
N GLU A 260 0.13 18.59 5.06
CA GLU A 260 1.02 18.47 6.22
C GLU A 260 1.60 19.84 6.60
N THR A 261 2.16 20.56 5.63
CA THR A 261 2.88 21.81 5.87
C THR A 261 2.03 23.06 5.76
N ARG A 262 0.85 22.95 5.12
CA ARG A 262 -0.02 24.06 4.72
C ARG A 262 0.62 25.05 3.74
N GLU A 263 1.70 24.66 3.08
CA GLU A 263 2.38 25.48 2.08
C GLU A 263 1.78 25.29 0.68
N GLU A 264 1.89 26.30 -0.18
CA GLU A 264 1.52 26.17 -1.59
C GLU A 264 2.55 25.33 -2.36
N VAL A 265 2.05 24.40 -3.16
CA VAL A 265 2.84 23.49 -3.98
C VAL A 265 2.56 23.75 -5.45
N PHE A 266 3.63 23.80 -6.26
CA PHE A 266 3.55 23.88 -7.71
C PHE A 266 4.38 22.78 -8.38
N ILE A 267 3.75 22.01 -9.25
CA ILE A 267 4.37 20.89 -9.95
C ILE A 267 4.21 21.14 -11.44
N MET A 268 5.31 21.45 -12.11
CA MET A 268 5.30 21.90 -13.51
C MET A 268 6.46 21.30 -14.28
N PRO A 269 6.28 20.85 -15.53
CA PRO A 269 7.35 20.31 -16.34
C PRO A 269 8.58 21.20 -16.37
N SER A 270 9.74 20.56 -16.21
CA SER A 270 11.02 21.25 -16.38
C SER A 270 11.11 21.75 -17.82
N LYS A 271 11.35 23.04 -18.02
CA LYS A 271 11.80 23.53 -19.33
C LYS A 271 13.20 22.98 -19.54
N LYS A 272 13.38 22.04 -20.47
CA LYS A 272 14.71 21.59 -20.89
C LYS A 272 15.59 22.81 -21.22
N ASN A 273 16.49 23.19 -20.32
CA ASN A 273 17.75 23.81 -20.70
C ASN A 273 18.78 22.69 -20.73
N THR A 274 19.00 22.19 -21.93
CA THR A 274 19.68 20.94 -22.26
C THR A 274 21.21 21.00 -22.12
N THR A 275 21.79 21.99 -21.45
CA THR A 275 23.25 22.18 -21.40
C THR A 275 23.92 21.87 -20.06
N GLU A 276 23.19 21.81 -18.93
CA GLU A 276 23.79 21.45 -17.63
C GLU A 276 23.59 19.98 -17.23
N LEU A 277 22.75 19.23 -17.96
CA LEU A 277 22.45 17.83 -17.67
C LEU A 277 23.24 16.81 -18.53
N GLU A 278 24.05 17.27 -19.49
CA GLU A 278 24.89 16.39 -20.32
C GLU A 278 26.05 15.73 -19.54
N VAL A 279 26.32 16.14 -18.30
CA VAL A 279 27.33 15.48 -17.45
C VAL A 279 26.81 14.14 -16.89
N HIS A 280 25.51 13.89 -16.87
CA HIS A 280 24.95 12.63 -16.37
C HIS A 280 24.62 11.69 -17.53
N LYS A 281 25.69 11.15 -18.14
CA LYS A 281 25.58 9.99 -19.03
C LYS A 281 24.68 8.94 -18.37
N THR A 282 23.64 8.61 -19.10
CA THR A 282 22.69 7.52 -18.92
C THR A 282 23.37 6.29 -18.29
N ILE A 283 23.21 6.12 -16.97
CA ILE A 283 23.31 4.79 -16.37
C ILE A 283 22.01 4.11 -16.76
N GLU A 284 22.02 3.35 -17.85
CA GLU A 284 20.95 2.39 -18.12
C GLU A 284 20.88 1.44 -16.93
N PHE A 285 19.84 1.58 -16.11
CA PHE A 285 19.51 0.63 -15.05
C PHE A 285 19.13 -0.71 -15.69
N HIS A 286 20.14 -1.50 -16.05
CA HIS A 286 19.98 -2.93 -16.22
C HIS A 286 19.54 -3.49 -14.87
N LYS A 287 18.38 -4.16 -14.86
CA LYS A 287 17.72 -4.90 -13.77
C LYS A 287 18.65 -5.26 -12.59
N ASN A 288 18.92 -4.30 -11.71
CA ASN A 288 19.77 -4.48 -10.55
C ASN A 288 18.88 -4.71 -9.30
N PRO A 289 19.11 -5.76 -8.50
CA PRO A 289 18.36 -6.04 -7.27
C PRO A 289 18.28 -4.86 -6.27
N LEU A 290 19.22 -3.90 -6.35
CA LEU A 290 19.19 -2.65 -5.57
C LEU A 290 18.00 -1.74 -5.92
N SER A 291 17.54 -1.74 -7.17
CA SER A 291 16.33 -1.01 -7.56
C SER A 291 15.09 -1.62 -6.91
N THR A 292 14.98 -2.95 -6.85
CA THR A 292 13.90 -3.69 -6.19
C THR A 292 13.80 -3.39 -4.69
N MET A 293 14.94 -3.24 -3.99
CA MET A 293 14.97 -2.81 -2.58
C MET A 293 14.50 -1.35 -2.42
N HIS A 294 14.91 -0.46 -3.31
CA HIS A 294 14.43 0.93 -3.30
C HIS A 294 12.91 0.97 -3.51
N TYR A 295 12.39 0.26 -4.51
CA TYR A 295 10.95 0.13 -4.74
C TYR A 295 10.18 -0.40 -3.53
N ALA A 296 10.78 -1.29 -2.72
CA ALA A 296 10.15 -1.82 -1.51
C ALA A 296 10.09 -0.79 -0.36
N VAL A 297 11.10 0.10 -0.23
CA VAL A 297 11.11 1.22 0.72
C VAL A 297 10.15 2.35 0.29
N LEU A 298 9.96 2.51 -1.01
CA LEU A 298 9.08 3.50 -1.61
C LEU A 298 7.61 3.08 -1.57
N SER A 299 7.33 1.81 -1.88
CA SER A 299 6.00 1.24 -1.67
C SER A 299 5.66 1.20 -0.18
N LYS A 300 6.65 1.04 0.71
CA LYS A 300 6.49 1.17 2.16
C LYS A 300 5.94 2.54 2.56
N LYS A 301 6.60 3.64 2.20
CA LYS A 301 6.14 5.00 2.57
C LYS A 301 4.76 5.30 1.99
N LEU A 302 4.51 4.97 0.71
CA LEU A 302 3.19 5.15 0.08
C LEU A 302 2.11 4.38 0.82
N ASN A 303 2.37 3.11 1.12
CA ASN A 303 1.35 2.25 1.69
C ASN A 303 1.13 2.50 3.18
N GLU A 304 2.16 2.89 3.94
CA GLU A 304 2.03 3.36 5.34
C GLU A 304 1.23 4.67 5.40
N TYR A 305 1.45 5.55 4.43
CA TYR A 305 0.68 6.78 4.26
C TYR A 305 -0.75 6.50 3.79
N PHE A 306 -0.95 5.61 2.82
CA PHE A 306 -2.28 5.16 2.38
C PHE A 306 -3.07 4.51 3.50
N ALA A 307 -2.42 3.66 4.31
CA ALA A 307 -3.04 3.05 5.47
C ALA A 307 -3.45 4.10 6.51
N TRP A 308 -2.61 5.12 6.74
CA TRP A 308 -2.88 6.21 7.68
C TRP A 308 -3.95 7.20 7.20
N GLU A 309 -3.84 7.71 5.97
CA GLU A 309 -4.82 8.61 5.37
C GLU A 309 -6.16 7.87 5.14
N SER A 310 -6.14 6.62 4.66
CA SER A 310 -7.38 5.83 4.58
C SER A 310 -7.98 5.62 5.97
N TYR A 311 -7.17 5.40 7.01
CA TYR A 311 -7.68 5.34 8.38
C TYR A 311 -8.36 6.65 8.81
N GLU A 312 -7.68 7.80 8.69
CA GLU A 312 -8.23 9.09 9.11
C GLU A 312 -9.45 9.53 8.28
N ALA A 313 -9.37 9.41 6.96
CA ALA A 313 -10.43 9.74 6.02
C ALA A 313 -11.66 8.84 6.25
N ASN A 314 -11.46 7.53 6.23
CA ASN A 314 -12.59 6.62 6.34
C ASN A 314 -13.23 6.64 7.74
N ASN A 315 -12.50 6.99 8.81
CA ASN A 315 -13.12 7.24 10.12
C ASN A 315 -14.02 8.48 10.11
N LYS A 316 -13.67 9.53 9.35
CA LYS A 316 -14.56 10.68 9.12
C LYS A 316 -15.79 10.29 8.29
N ILE A 317 -15.62 9.50 7.24
CA ILE A 317 -16.73 9.06 6.39
C ILE A 317 -17.67 8.12 7.14
N ALA A 318 -17.13 7.14 7.86
CA ALA A 318 -17.92 6.23 8.65
C ALA A 318 -18.67 6.95 9.79
N GLY A 319 -18.05 7.95 10.42
CA GLY A 319 -18.74 8.85 11.34
C GLY A 319 -19.94 9.56 10.68
N ARG A 320 -19.76 10.11 9.47
CA ARG A 320 -20.85 10.75 8.71
C ARG A 320 -21.95 9.77 8.28
N CYS A 321 -21.59 8.56 7.86
CA CYS A 321 -22.56 7.52 7.49
C CYS A 321 -23.39 7.06 8.70
N LEU A 322 -22.77 6.95 9.89
CA LEU A 322 -23.46 6.63 11.15
C LEU A 322 -24.37 7.77 11.63
N GLU A 323 -23.97 9.03 11.45
CA GLU A 323 -24.84 10.19 11.75
C GLU A 323 -26.04 10.28 10.79
N THR A 324 -25.87 9.87 9.54
CA THR A 324 -26.97 9.90 8.55
C THR A 324 -27.99 8.78 8.81
N SER A 325 -27.58 7.63 9.32
CA SER A 325 -28.48 6.53 9.68
C SER A 325 -29.21 6.75 11.00
N LEU A 326 -28.61 7.45 11.97
CA LEU A 326 -29.24 7.82 13.25
C LEU A 326 -30.29 8.93 13.11
N ASN A 327 -30.23 9.75 12.07
CA ASN A 327 -31.22 10.82 11.80
C ASN A 327 -32.41 10.35 10.94
N LEU A 328 -32.47 9.06 10.58
CA LEU A 328 -33.55 8.45 9.79
C LEU A 328 -34.42 7.47 10.61
N THR A 329 -34.20 7.41 11.92
CA THR A 329 -35.07 6.75 12.92
C THR A 329 -35.69 7.79 13.83
#